data_AF-A0A6A4K9Q6-F1
#
_entry.id   AF-A0A6A4K9Q6-F1
#
_cell.length_a   1.000
_cell.length_b   1.000
_cell.length_c   1.000
_cell.angle_alpha   90.00
_cell.angle_beta   90.00
_cell.angle_gamma   90.00
#
_symmetry.space_group_name_H-M   'P 1'
#
loop_
_entity.id
_entity.type
_entity.pdbx_description
1 polymer ?
#
loop_
_entity_poly.entity_id
_entity_poly.type
_entity_poly.pdbx_seq_one_letter_code
_entity_poly.pdbx_strand_id
1 'polypeptide(L)'
;MSRKVGKFINVSIPKDLESDFLDHLSFNSMSKNSSVNFESIINNKSVHNKENMKFIRQGEAGTWNRSLTPEQVEEFDEWSHKAIAGTGFPHYC
;
A
#
# COMPACT_ATOMS: atom_id res chain seq x y z
N MET A 1 3.80 0.38 -12.91
CA MET A 1 2.93 1.52 -12.54
C MET A 1 3.61 2.86 -12.85
N SER A 2 4.88 3.03 -12.49
CA SER A 2 5.66 4.27 -12.67
C SER A 2 5.67 4.84 -14.10
N ARG A 3 5.84 4.00 -15.12
CA ARG A 3 5.73 4.44 -16.53
C ARG A 3 4.37 5.04 -16.89
N LYS A 4 3.27 4.52 -16.31
CA LYS A 4 1.91 5.05 -16.54
C LYS A 4 1.78 6.45 -15.92
N VAL A 5 2.28 6.62 -14.69
CA VAL A 5 2.30 7.92 -14.00
C VAL A 5 3.16 8.93 -14.76
N GLY A 6 4.37 8.53 -15.17
CA GLY A 6 5.25 9.36 -15.98
C GLY A 6 4.57 9.85 -17.26
N LYS A 7 3.97 8.94 -18.04
CA LYS A 7 3.20 9.32 -19.25
C LYS A 7 2.06 10.29 -18.93
N PHE A 8 1.35 10.09 -17.81
CA PHE A 8 0.26 10.97 -17.39
C PHE A 8 0.73 12.40 -17.09
N ILE A 9 1.90 12.56 -16.43
CA ILE A 9 2.49 13.87 -16.12
C ILE A 9 3.46 14.38 -17.21
N ASN A 10 3.48 13.73 -18.39
CA ASN A 10 4.37 14.03 -19.50
C ASN A 10 5.88 13.99 -19.16
N VAL A 11 6.28 13.04 -18.30
CA VAL A 11 7.67 12.76 -17.92
C VAL A 11 8.05 11.34 -18.33
N SER A 12 9.16 11.20 -19.06
CA SER A 12 9.72 9.88 -19.39
C SER A 12 10.77 9.50 -18.36
N ILE A 13 10.71 8.26 -17.87
CA ILE A 13 11.77 7.68 -17.03
C ILE A 13 12.83 7.11 -17.99
N PRO A 14 14.09 7.58 -17.94
CA PRO A 14 15.17 7.02 -18.74
C PRO A 14 15.37 5.54 -18.42
N LYS A 15 15.61 4.71 -19.45
CA LYS A 15 15.71 3.25 -19.28
C LYS A 15 16.88 2.83 -18.39
N ASP A 16 17.96 3.58 -18.46
CA ASP A 16 19.17 3.43 -17.66
C ASP A 16 18.93 3.71 -16.17
N LEU A 17 17.99 4.60 -15.83
CA LEU A 17 17.64 4.93 -14.44
C LEU A 17 16.48 4.09 -13.89
N GLU A 18 15.83 3.29 -14.73
CA GLU A 18 14.58 2.64 -14.34
C GLU A 18 14.78 1.62 -13.20
N SER A 19 15.88 0.88 -13.22
CA SER A 19 16.18 -0.08 -12.13
C SER A 19 16.36 0.64 -10.80
N ASP A 20 17.26 1.63 -10.75
CA ASP A 20 17.55 2.40 -9.54
C ASP A 20 16.30 3.11 -9.02
N PHE A 21 15.47 3.63 -9.92
CA PHE A 21 14.22 4.27 -9.57
C PHE A 21 13.22 3.29 -8.94
N LEU A 22 13.07 2.09 -9.51
CA LEU A 22 12.18 1.06 -8.96
C LEU A 22 12.70 0.53 -7.62
N ASP A 23 14.01 0.35 -7.49
CA ASP A 23 14.65 -0.07 -6.24
C ASP A 23 14.47 0.98 -5.15
N HIS A 24 14.57 2.28 -5.50
CA HIS A 24 14.31 3.38 -4.57
C HIS A 24 12.86 3.37 -4.04
N LEU A 25 11.89 3.03 -4.90
CA LEU A 25 10.47 2.91 -4.54
C LEU A 25 10.09 1.54 -3.94
N SER A 26 11.03 0.61 -3.83
CA SER A 26 10.77 -0.69 -3.21
C SER A 26 10.33 -0.53 -1.76
N PHE A 27 9.53 -1.48 -1.26
CA PHE A 27 9.12 -1.50 0.13
C PHE A 27 10.31 -1.45 1.10
N ASN A 28 11.38 -2.22 0.80
CA ASN A 28 12.59 -2.25 1.60
C ASN A 28 13.30 -0.88 1.65
N SER A 29 13.41 -0.17 0.52
CA SER A 29 14.00 1.17 0.48
C SER A 29 13.12 2.19 1.22
N MET A 30 11.82 2.23 0.90
CA MET A 30 10.90 3.20 1.47
C MET A 30 10.69 3.03 2.98
N SER A 31 10.59 1.80 3.49
CA SER A 31 10.46 1.52 4.93
C SER A 31 11.62 2.05 5.76
N LYS A 32 12.82 2.15 5.18
CA LYS A 32 14.04 2.65 5.83
C LYS A 32 14.27 4.15 5.60
N ASN A 33 13.56 4.76 4.65
CA ASN A 33 13.74 6.17 4.31
C ASN A 33 13.03 7.07 5.34
N SER A 34 13.83 7.77 6.15
CA SER A 34 13.35 8.67 7.22
C SER A 34 12.47 9.82 6.73
N SER A 35 12.56 10.18 5.45
CA SER A 35 11.74 11.24 4.86
C SER A 35 10.28 10.82 4.64
N VAL A 36 10.00 9.52 4.59
CA VAL A 36 8.69 8.97 4.21
C VAL A 36 8.18 7.85 5.12
N ASN A 37 9.00 7.31 6.03
CA ASN A 37 8.58 6.24 6.94
C ASN A 37 7.92 6.75 8.23
N PHE A 38 7.91 8.07 8.46
CA PHE A 38 7.22 8.74 9.58
C PHE A 38 7.63 8.28 10.99
N GLU A 39 8.76 7.60 11.14
CA GLU A 39 9.23 7.08 12.43
C GLU A 39 9.43 8.20 13.46
N SER A 40 9.94 9.36 13.04
CA SER A 40 10.13 10.51 13.93
C SER A 40 8.83 11.03 14.52
N ILE A 41 7.72 10.94 13.80
CA ILE A 41 6.39 11.39 14.27
C ILE A 41 5.75 10.34 15.15
N ILE A 42 5.88 9.06 14.79
CA ILE A 42 5.36 7.94 15.57
C ILE A 42 6.06 7.86 16.92
N ASN A 43 7.39 7.96 16.94
CA ASN A 43 8.19 7.81 18.15
C ASN A 43 8.10 9.03 19.10
N ASN A 44 7.69 10.20 18.61
CA ASN A 44 7.53 11.41 19.43
C ASN A 44 6.13 11.54 20.08
N LYS A 45 5.12 10.80 19.62
CA LYS A 45 3.76 10.90 20.18
C LYS A 45 3.57 9.86 21.29
N SER A 46 3.55 10.32 22.54
CA SER A 46 3.25 9.50 23.74
C SER A 46 1.82 8.90 23.78
N VAL A 47 1.02 9.05 22.72
CA VAL A 47 -0.42 8.79 22.74
C VAL A 47 -0.76 7.41 22.17
N HIS A 48 0.12 6.79 21.38
CA HIS A 48 -0.15 5.49 20.72
C HIS A 48 1.03 4.53 20.84
N ASN A 49 1.52 4.30 22.07
CA ASN A 49 2.46 3.23 22.40
C ASN A 49 1.80 1.84 22.25
N LYS A 50 1.42 1.47 21.02
CA LYS A 50 1.41 0.06 20.63
C LYS A 50 2.83 -0.25 20.22
N GLU A 51 3.50 -1.09 20.99
CA GLU A 51 4.83 -1.59 20.64
C GLU A 51 4.85 -2.04 19.17
N ASN A 52 5.91 -1.67 18.44
CA ASN A 52 6.15 -2.06 17.05
C ASN A 52 5.21 -1.46 15.99
N MET A 53 4.57 -0.31 16.24
CA MET A 53 3.84 0.42 15.19
C MET A 53 4.81 0.96 14.12
N LYS A 54 4.55 0.62 12.85
CA LYS A 54 5.28 1.12 11.67
C LYS A 54 4.29 1.74 10.69
N PHE A 55 4.62 2.90 10.11
CA PHE A 55 3.80 3.51 9.05
C PHE A 55 3.84 2.63 7.79
N ILE A 56 5.05 2.26 7.36
CA ILE A 56 5.28 1.31 6.27
C ILE A 56 5.45 -0.08 6.90
N ARG A 57 4.36 -0.88 6.91
CA ARG A 57 4.24 -2.06 7.77
C ARG A 57 4.63 -3.40 7.14
N GLN A 58 4.00 -3.81 6.04
CA GLN A 58 4.18 -5.17 5.47
C GLN A 58 4.38 -5.18 3.95
N GLY A 59 3.71 -4.30 3.19
CA GLY A 59 3.94 -4.19 1.75
C GLY A 59 3.42 -5.37 0.90
N GLU A 60 2.53 -6.20 1.46
CA GLU A 60 2.00 -7.40 0.79
C GLU A 60 0.48 -7.27 0.56
N ALA A 61 0.05 -7.58 -0.66
CA ALA A 61 -1.37 -7.75 -0.99
C ALA A 61 -1.89 -9.12 -0.50
N GLY A 62 -3.20 -9.23 -0.28
CA GLY A 62 -3.85 -10.50 0.12
C GLY A 62 -3.58 -10.93 1.56
N THR A 63 -3.02 -10.07 2.41
CA THR A 63 -2.72 -10.40 3.82
C THR A 63 -3.96 -10.50 4.70
N TRP A 64 -5.11 -9.98 4.25
CA TRP A 64 -6.38 -9.99 4.96
C TRP A 64 -6.87 -11.40 5.28
N ASN A 65 -6.64 -12.38 4.39
CA ASN A 65 -7.09 -13.77 4.58
C ASN A 65 -6.38 -14.50 5.73
N ARG A 66 -5.22 -13.99 6.18
CA ARG A 66 -4.49 -14.48 7.36
C ARG A 66 -5.02 -13.87 8.66
N SER A 67 -5.79 -12.79 8.58
CA SER A 67 -6.27 -12.03 9.73
C SER A 67 -7.78 -12.17 9.96
N LEU A 68 -8.55 -12.48 8.92
CA LEU A 68 -10.00 -12.62 8.97
C LEU A 68 -10.41 -14.10 9.03
N THR A 69 -11.52 -14.39 9.72
CA THR A 69 -12.14 -15.72 9.67
C THR A 69 -12.88 -15.92 8.34
N PRO A 70 -13.14 -17.17 7.91
CA PRO A 70 -13.88 -17.43 6.68
C PRO A 70 -15.24 -16.71 6.60
N GLU A 71 -15.96 -16.64 7.73
CA GLU A 71 -17.26 -15.97 7.82
C GLU A 71 -17.12 -14.46 7.62
N GLN A 72 -16.07 -13.85 8.20
CA GLN A 72 -15.79 -12.43 7.99
C GLN A 72 -15.43 -12.13 6.54
N VAL A 73 -14.68 -13.02 5.90
CA VAL A 73 -14.32 -12.89 4.49
C VAL A 73 -15.57 -12.90 3.61
N GLU A 74 -16.49 -13.85 3.84
CA GLU A 74 -17.76 -13.92 3.13
C GLU A 74 -18.63 -12.68 3.35
N GLU A 75 -18.73 -12.20 4.59
CA GLU A 75 -19.45 -10.97 4.92
C GLU A 75 -18.89 -9.74 4.19
N PHE A 76 -17.56 -9.59 4.17
CA PHE A 76 -16.90 -8.49 3.47
C PHE A 76 -17.05 -8.58 1.95
N ASP A 77 -17.04 -9.79 1.39
CA ASP A 77 -17.23 -10.02 -0.05
C ASP A 77 -18.64 -9.62 -0.48
N GLU A 78 -19.66 -10.10 0.23
CA GLU A 78 -21.05 -9.73 -0.04
C GLU A 78 -21.28 -8.22 0.10
N TRP A 79 -20.71 -7.61 1.14
CA TRP A 79 -20.82 -6.19 1.39
C TRP A 79 -20.16 -5.38 0.26
N SER A 80 -18.97 -5.79 -0.17
CA SER A 80 -18.23 -5.15 -1.27
C SER A 80 -19.00 -5.24 -2.58
N HIS A 81 -19.55 -6.41 -2.90
CA HIS A 81 -20.37 -6.62 -4.10
C HIS A 81 -21.61 -5.72 -4.11
N LYS A 82 -22.34 -5.64 -2.98
CA LYS A 82 -23.51 -4.76 -2.84
C LYS A 82 -23.13 -3.28 -2.98
N ALA A 83 -21.99 -2.87 -2.43
CA ALA A 83 -21.54 -1.47 -2.44
C ALA A 83 -21.19 -0.95 -3.84
N ILE A 84 -20.68 -1.80 -4.73
CA ILE A 84 -20.28 -1.41 -6.09
C ILE A 84 -21.26 -1.86 -7.17
N ALA A 85 -22.37 -2.51 -6.79
CA ALA A 85 -23.40 -2.95 -7.71
C ALA A 85 -23.95 -1.78 -8.55
N GLY A 86 -24.08 -1.99 -9.86
CA GLY A 86 -24.55 -0.97 -10.80
C GLY A 86 -23.51 0.10 -11.16
N THR A 87 -22.26 -0.04 -10.69
CA THR A 87 -21.15 0.84 -11.09
C THR A 87 -20.26 0.19 -12.15
N GLY A 88 -19.39 0.98 -12.78
CA GLY A 88 -18.34 0.46 -13.67
C GLY A 88 -17.12 -0.09 -12.92
N PHE A 89 -17.15 -0.16 -11.58
CA PHE A 89 -16.03 -0.68 -10.81
C PHE A 89 -16.01 -2.21 -10.85
N PRO A 90 -14.86 -2.82 -11.21
CA PRO A 90 -14.72 -4.27 -11.17
C PRO A 90 -14.72 -4.78 -9.72
N HIS A 91 -15.40 -5.90 -9.49
CA HIS A 91 -15.35 -6.64 -8.24
C HIS A 91 -14.16 -7.59 -8.23
N TYR A 92 -13.32 -7.52 -7.20
CA TYR A 92 -12.21 -8.44 -6.97
C TYR A 92 -12.32 -8.97 -5.55
N CYS A 93 -12.55 -10.28 -5.41
CA CYS A 93 -12.52 -11.01 -4.14
C CYS A 93 -11.07 -11.28 -3.73
#